data_AF-A0A8S3TVC1-F1
#
_entry.id   AF-A0A8S3TVC1-F1
#
_cell.length_a   1.000
_cell.length_b   1.000
_cell.length_c   1.000
_cell.angle_alpha   90.00
_cell.angle_beta   90.00
_cell.angle_gamma   90.00
#
_symmetry.space_group_name_H-M   'P 1'
#
loop_
_entity.id
_entity.type
_entity.pdbx_description
1 polymer ?
#
loop_
_entity_poly.entity_id
_entity_poly.type
_entity_poly.pdbx_seq_one_letter_code
_entity_poly.pdbx_strand_id
1 'polypeptide(L)'
;MAIQGWTTSFNQNVSGEKMAVVGLTTLAKELSTSCPVEITITNVASTPDICCDYNPVDCSIRYDNSIYRNYYQQCNGKTGCTIQVSWVAQTCNQTVYLVRTNYMKMDYYCISDQGLDPCSSLYTKRQQSFSLNSGYPSNSLTGSSSCTCSVEASCDSTVRLTAIDLRLGSSTSCDQSITITDGSTVIVFDCNDNNDYLPVTLYVSY
;
A
#
# COMPACT_ATOMS: atom_id res chain seq x y z
N MET A 1 2.42 -32.92 -0.61
CA MET A 1 3.27 -32.53 -1.75
C MET A 1 3.43 -31.03 -1.65
N ALA A 2 4.64 -30.57 -1.32
CA ALA A 2 4.95 -29.17 -1.09
C ALA A 2 5.11 -28.48 -2.44
N ILE A 3 4.38 -27.39 -2.68
CA ILE A 3 4.61 -26.51 -3.83
C ILE A 3 4.90 -25.13 -3.25
N GLN A 4 6.08 -24.64 -3.61
CA GLN A 4 6.76 -23.48 -3.05
C GLN A 4 6.06 -22.19 -3.52
N GLY A 5 6.27 -21.12 -2.75
CA GLY A 5 5.54 -19.88 -2.92
C GLY A 5 5.95 -19.13 -4.17
N TRP A 6 4.95 -18.69 -4.94
CA TRP A 6 5.15 -17.85 -6.10
C TRP A 6 5.64 -16.47 -5.68
N THR A 7 6.25 -15.70 -6.58
CA THR A 7 6.61 -14.30 -6.37
C THR A 7 6.10 -13.46 -7.54
N THR A 8 5.74 -12.20 -7.27
CA THR A 8 5.34 -11.24 -8.30
C THR A 8 6.22 -10.01 -8.19
N SER A 9 6.80 -9.61 -9.31
CA SER A 9 7.60 -8.38 -9.43
C SER A 9 6.77 -7.29 -10.07
N PHE A 10 6.80 -6.11 -9.48
CA PHE A 10 6.10 -4.93 -9.97
C PHE A 10 7.16 -3.92 -10.43
N ASN A 11 7.46 -3.94 -11.73
CA ASN A 11 8.44 -3.06 -12.36
C ASN A 11 7.82 -2.31 -13.54
N GLN A 12 7.11 -1.21 -13.28
CA GLN A 12 6.62 -0.32 -14.35
C GLN A 12 6.60 1.17 -13.93
N ASN A 13 7.65 1.66 -13.26
CA ASN A 13 7.71 3.09 -12.95
C ASN A 13 8.52 3.88 -13.98
N VAL A 14 7.98 5.04 -14.36
CA VAL A 14 8.72 6.11 -15.03
C VAL A 14 9.87 6.49 -14.08
N SER A 15 11.08 6.66 -14.62
CA SER A 15 12.31 6.85 -13.85
C SER A 15 12.15 7.83 -12.69
N GLY A 16 12.18 7.32 -11.44
CA GLY A 16 12.18 8.11 -10.20
C GLY A 16 10.91 8.04 -9.36
N GLU A 17 9.77 7.58 -9.91
CA GLU A 17 8.52 7.51 -9.15
C GLU A 17 8.50 6.38 -8.11
N LYS A 18 7.87 6.63 -6.95
CA LYS A 18 7.71 5.69 -5.84
C LYS A 18 6.31 5.12 -5.79
N MET A 19 6.20 3.84 -5.43
CA MET A 19 4.92 3.16 -5.26
C MET A 19 4.26 3.56 -3.94
N ALA A 20 2.95 3.81 -3.99
CA ALA A 20 2.07 3.87 -2.83
C ALA A 20 0.93 2.86 -3.01
N VAL A 21 1.06 1.71 -2.35
CA VAL A 21 0.15 0.57 -2.45
C VAL A 21 -1.13 0.87 -1.68
N VAL A 22 -2.26 0.83 -2.38
CA VAL A 22 -3.60 1.13 -1.86
C VAL A 22 -4.52 -0.07 -1.77
N GLY A 23 -4.07 -1.21 -2.27
CA GLY A 23 -4.79 -2.47 -2.13
C GLY A 23 -3.93 -3.65 -2.55
N LEU A 24 -4.01 -4.70 -1.75
CA LEU A 24 -3.48 -6.01 -2.09
C LEU A 24 -4.60 -7.04 -2.03
N THR A 25 -4.69 -7.86 -3.07
CA THR A 25 -5.68 -8.93 -3.14
C THR A 25 -4.96 -10.20 -3.53
N THR A 26 -5.14 -11.28 -2.75
CA THR A 26 -4.78 -12.63 -3.19
C THR A 26 -5.96 -13.23 -3.92
N LEU A 27 -5.69 -13.91 -5.02
CA LEU A 27 -6.69 -14.49 -5.92
C LEU A 27 -6.32 -15.93 -6.30
N ALA A 28 -7.35 -16.71 -6.59
CA ALA A 28 -7.22 -18.08 -7.05
C ALA A 28 -8.22 -18.35 -8.18
N LYS A 29 -7.73 -19.01 -9.22
CA LYS A 29 -8.53 -19.48 -10.36
C LYS A 29 -8.22 -20.91 -10.72
N GLU A 30 -9.12 -21.55 -11.47
CA GLU A 30 -8.92 -22.89 -12.01
C GLU A 30 -7.62 -22.97 -12.82
N LEU A 31 -6.92 -24.10 -12.72
CA LEU A 31 -5.66 -24.41 -13.38
C LEU A 31 -5.88 -24.36 -14.90
N SER A 32 -5.75 -23.16 -15.44
CA SER A 32 -5.88 -22.84 -16.86
C SER A 32 -4.60 -22.16 -17.33
N THR A 33 -4.31 -22.30 -18.61
CA THR A 33 -3.03 -21.97 -19.26
C THR A 33 -2.68 -20.48 -19.29
N SER A 34 -3.48 -19.61 -18.69
CA SER A 34 -3.36 -18.14 -18.69
C SER A 34 -2.52 -17.57 -17.54
N CYS A 35 -1.95 -18.44 -16.69
CA CYS A 35 -0.94 -18.07 -15.72
C CYS A 35 0.40 -18.69 -16.10
N PRO A 36 1.49 -17.91 -16.18
CA PRO A 36 2.81 -18.46 -16.46
C PRO A 36 3.31 -19.37 -15.34
N VAL A 37 4.33 -20.17 -15.68
CA VAL A 37 5.02 -21.10 -14.76
C VAL A 37 5.64 -20.32 -13.58
N GLU A 38 5.75 -20.97 -12.43
CA GLU A 38 6.24 -20.43 -11.15
C GLU A 38 7.42 -19.45 -11.30
N ILE A 39 7.19 -18.18 -10.95
CA ILE A 39 8.24 -17.19 -10.75
C ILE A 39 8.67 -17.28 -9.30
N THR A 40 9.90 -17.70 -9.07
CA THR A 40 10.60 -17.75 -7.79
C THR A 40 11.61 -16.60 -7.69
N ILE A 41 12.07 -16.29 -6.48
CA ILE A 41 13.13 -15.29 -6.25
C ILE A 41 14.37 -15.59 -7.12
N THR A 42 14.64 -16.86 -7.40
CA THR A 42 15.85 -17.31 -8.12
C THR A 42 15.73 -17.25 -9.64
N ASN A 43 14.52 -17.16 -10.22
CA ASN A 43 14.32 -17.10 -11.68
C ASN A 43 13.66 -15.80 -12.18
N VAL A 44 13.40 -14.84 -11.29
CA VAL A 44 12.72 -13.57 -11.60
C VAL A 44 13.39 -12.77 -12.73
N ALA A 45 14.73 -12.75 -12.78
CA ALA A 45 15.49 -12.00 -13.78
C ALA A 45 15.46 -12.65 -15.18
N SER A 46 15.05 -13.91 -15.26
CA SER A 46 15.04 -14.73 -16.47
C SER A 46 13.64 -15.10 -16.97
N THR A 47 12.59 -14.73 -16.21
CA THR A 47 11.21 -15.04 -16.58
C THR A 47 10.59 -13.80 -17.23
N PRO A 48 9.96 -13.91 -18.41
CA PRO A 48 9.26 -12.79 -19.01
C PRO A 48 8.24 -12.19 -18.03
N ASP A 49 8.05 -10.86 -18.04
CA ASP A 49 6.99 -10.14 -17.31
C ASP A 49 5.60 -10.49 -17.86
N ILE A 50 5.24 -11.77 -17.78
CA ILE A 50 3.91 -12.27 -18.05
C ILE A 50 3.27 -12.42 -16.68
N CYS A 51 2.22 -11.63 -16.43
CA CYS A 51 1.42 -11.75 -15.22
C CYS A 51 0.22 -12.67 -15.49
N CYS A 52 -0.30 -13.31 -14.45
CA CYS A 52 -1.63 -13.92 -14.52
C CYS A 52 -2.67 -12.85 -14.86
N ASP A 53 -3.54 -13.13 -15.82
CA ASP A 53 -4.66 -12.25 -16.13
C ASP A 53 -5.64 -12.18 -14.95
N TYR A 54 -5.91 -10.95 -14.48
CA TYR A 54 -6.91 -10.71 -13.46
C TYR A 54 -8.33 -10.90 -14.01
N ASN A 55 -9.18 -11.64 -13.29
CA ASN A 55 -10.63 -11.67 -13.54
C ASN A 55 -11.40 -11.39 -12.22
N PRO A 56 -12.35 -10.44 -12.22
CA PRO A 56 -13.11 -10.08 -11.01
C PRO A 56 -13.99 -11.21 -10.45
N VAL A 57 -14.27 -12.27 -11.22
CA VAL A 57 -15.03 -13.44 -10.73
C VAL A 57 -14.16 -14.47 -10.01
N ASP A 58 -12.83 -14.29 -10.06
CA ASP A 58 -11.89 -15.19 -9.40
C ASP A 58 -12.08 -15.10 -7.88
N CYS A 59 -11.85 -16.23 -7.22
CA CYS A 59 -11.97 -16.27 -5.77
C CYS A 59 -10.88 -15.39 -5.16
N SER A 60 -11.28 -14.40 -4.36
CA SER A 60 -10.36 -13.36 -3.89
C SER A 60 -10.55 -13.04 -2.42
N ILE A 61 -9.44 -12.67 -1.78
CA ILE A 61 -9.42 -12.12 -0.42
C ILE A 61 -8.56 -10.86 -0.45
N ARG A 62 -9.13 -9.78 0.06
CA ARG A 62 -8.43 -8.50 0.17
C ARG A 62 -7.63 -8.44 1.47
N TYR A 63 -6.40 -7.98 1.38
CA TYR A 63 -5.45 -7.85 2.48
C TYR A 63 -5.47 -6.41 2.99
N ASP A 64 -6.49 -6.05 3.78
CA ASP A 64 -6.74 -4.68 4.25
C ASP A 64 -6.41 -4.45 5.74
N ASN A 65 -5.75 -5.40 6.40
CA ASN A 65 -5.48 -5.33 7.85
C ASN A 65 -3.97 -5.37 8.16
N SER A 66 -3.62 -4.96 9.39
CA SER A 66 -2.23 -4.78 9.85
C SER A 66 -1.39 -6.06 9.81
N ILE A 67 -1.99 -7.26 9.89
CA ILE A 67 -1.24 -8.51 9.81
C ILE A 67 -0.58 -8.72 8.43
N TYR A 68 -1.07 -8.06 7.38
CA TYR A 68 -0.51 -8.12 6.02
C TYR A 68 0.45 -6.97 5.69
N ARG A 69 0.83 -6.16 6.69
CA ARG A 69 1.73 -5.02 6.56
C ARG A 69 3.01 -5.30 5.80
N ASN A 70 3.61 -6.45 6.03
CA ASN A 70 4.86 -6.83 5.39
C ASN A 70 4.77 -6.73 3.85
N TYR A 71 3.62 -7.09 3.26
CA TYR A 71 3.44 -6.97 1.81
C TYR A 71 3.42 -5.50 1.34
N TYR A 72 2.77 -4.61 2.07
CA TYR A 72 2.73 -3.17 1.76
C TYR A 72 4.13 -2.53 1.92
N GLN A 73 4.82 -2.82 3.04
CA GLN A 73 6.15 -2.28 3.34
C GLN A 73 7.24 -2.71 2.36
N GLN A 74 7.08 -3.88 1.73
CA GLN A 74 8.02 -4.33 0.71
C GLN A 74 8.01 -3.45 -0.54
N CYS A 75 6.92 -2.72 -0.80
CA CYS A 75 6.70 -1.97 -2.03
C CYS A 75 6.55 -0.47 -1.83
N ASN A 76 5.90 -0.02 -0.75
CA ASN A 76 5.71 1.39 -0.48
C ASN A 76 7.05 2.14 -0.47
N GLY A 77 7.07 3.33 -1.08
CA GLY A 77 8.25 4.20 -1.13
C GLY A 77 9.39 3.69 -2.04
N LYS A 78 9.19 2.60 -2.79
CA LYS A 78 10.20 2.03 -3.70
C LYS A 78 9.80 2.24 -5.16
N THR A 79 10.79 2.27 -6.04
CA THR A 79 10.57 2.33 -7.50
C THR A 79 10.14 1.00 -8.10
N GLY A 80 10.37 -0.10 -7.37
CA GLY A 80 9.94 -1.45 -7.70
C GLY A 80 10.10 -2.38 -6.50
N CYS A 81 9.39 -3.51 -6.51
CA CYS A 81 9.45 -4.50 -5.44
C CYS A 81 9.16 -5.91 -5.96
N THR A 82 9.51 -6.90 -5.14
CA THR A 82 9.15 -8.30 -5.35
C THR A 82 8.53 -8.82 -4.07
N ILE A 83 7.32 -9.36 -4.16
CA ILE A 83 6.61 -9.97 -3.03
C ILE A 83 6.30 -11.42 -3.34
N GLN A 84 6.27 -12.26 -2.30
CA GLN A 84 5.80 -13.63 -2.43
C GLN A 84 4.27 -13.66 -2.51
N VAL A 85 3.72 -14.33 -3.52
CA VAL A 85 2.30 -14.64 -3.64
C VAL A 85 1.87 -15.50 -2.46
N SER A 86 0.87 -15.01 -1.76
CA SER A 86 0.20 -15.73 -0.70
C SER A 86 -0.92 -16.61 -1.24
N TRP A 87 -1.18 -17.73 -0.57
CA TRP A 87 -2.34 -18.58 -0.85
C TRP A 87 -3.64 -17.85 -0.49
N VAL A 88 -4.67 -18.02 -1.32
CA VAL A 88 -6.02 -17.62 -0.91
C VAL A 88 -6.51 -18.59 0.17
N ALA A 89 -6.94 -18.05 1.31
CA ALA A 89 -7.43 -18.85 2.43
C ALA A 89 -8.75 -19.60 2.13
N GLN A 90 -9.14 -20.44 3.09
CA GLN A 90 -10.23 -21.44 3.06
C GLN A 90 -11.63 -21.01 2.57
N THR A 91 -11.88 -19.72 2.34
CA THR A 91 -13.14 -19.18 1.79
C THR A 91 -13.37 -19.58 0.32
N CYS A 92 -12.32 -19.95 -0.41
CA CYS A 92 -12.46 -20.57 -1.72
C CYS A 92 -12.72 -22.07 -1.56
N ASN A 93 -13.84 -22.59 -2.08
CA ASN A 93 -14.25 -24.01 -1.95
C ASN A 93 -13.05 -24.97 -2.06
N GLN A 94 -12.78 -25.72 -1.00
CA GLN A 94 -11.49 -26.37 -0.71
C GLN A 94 -11.21 -27.64 -1.52
N THR A 95 -12.21 -28.23 -2.19
CA THR A 95 -12.06 -29.51 -2.92
C THR A 95 -11.19 -29.42 -4.18
N VAL A 96 -10.67 -28.23 -4.50
CA VAL A 96 -10.11 -27.83 -5.80
C VAL A 96 -8.66 -27.31 -5.67
N TYR A 97 -8.02 -27.35 -4.49
CA TYR A 97 -6.65 -26.82 -4.32
C TYR A 97 -5.61 -27.47 -5.25
N LEU A 98 -5.83 -28.72 -5.67
CA LEU A 98 -4.94 -29.42 -6.61
C LEU A 98 -5.09 -28.98 -8.07
N VAL A 99 -6.10 -28.16 -8.39
CA VAL A 99 -6.39 -27.68 -9.74
C VAL A 99 -6.60 -26.16 -9.77
N ARG A 100 -5.81 -25.41 -8.98
CA ARG A 100 -5.85 -23.94 -8.97
C ARG A 100 -4.47 -23.31 -9.08
N THR A 101 -4.41 -22.14 -9.71
CA THR A 101 -3.27 -21.23 -9.68
C THR A 101 -3.59 -20.05 -8.76
N ASN A 102 -2.67 -19.71 -7.86
CA ASN A 102 -2.78 -18.54 -6.97
C ASN A 102 -1.95 -17.40 -7.54
N TYR A 103 -2.45 -16.18 -7.43
CA TYR A 103 -1.76 -14.98 -7.88
C TYR A 103 -2.18 -13.79 -7.02
N MET A 104 -1.42 -12.69 -7.09
CA MET A 104 -1.74 -11.46 -6.37
C MET A 104 -1.95 -10.30 -7.32
N LYS A 105 -2.93 -9.46 -6.99
CA LYS A 105 -3.15 -8.16 -7.61
C LYS A 105 -2.75 -7.07 -6.61
N MET A 106 -1.98 -6.10 -7.08
CA MET A 106 -1.61 -4.90 -6.33
C MET A 106 -2.15 -3.67 -7.03
N ASP A 107 -2.93 -2.88 -6.32
CA ASP A 107 -3.36 -1.55 -6.74
C ASP A 107 -2.44 -0.53 -6.07
N TYR A 108 -1.80 0.34 -6.84
CA TYR A 108 -0.86 1.34 -6.33
C TYR A 108 -0.87 2.63 -7.16
N TYR A 109 -0.45 3.73 -6.54
CA TYR A 109 -0.13 4.98 -7.22
C TYR A 109 1.38 5.11 -7.46
N CYS A 110 1.76 5.78 -8.56
CA CYS A 110 3.13 6.20 -8.83
C CYS A 110 3.27 7.67 -8.41
N ILE A 111 4.15 7.96 -7.46
CA ILE A 111 4.33 9.30 -6.88
C ILE A 111 5.73 9.80 -7.24
N SER A 112 5.81 10.96 -7.88
CA SER A 112 7.10 11.62 -8.16
C SER A 112 7.76 12.16 -6.89
N ASP A 113 9.09 12.07 -6.81
CA ASP A 113 9.90 12.64 -5.73
C ASP A 113 9.71 14.17 -5.57
N GLN A 114 9.24 14.87 -6.62
CA GLN A 114 8.95 16.31 -6.56
C GLN A 114 7.59 16.65 -5.93
N GLY A 115 6.74 15.66 -5.66
CA GLY A 115 5.47 15.85 -4.95
C GLY A 115 5.60 15.85 -3.41
N LEU A 116 6.82 15.78 -2.88
CA LEU A 116 7.10 15.39 -1.50
C LEU A 116 7.55 16.58 -0.64
N ASP A 117 6.69 17.56 -0.45
CA ASP A 117 6.88 18.55 0.61
C ASP A 117 5.74 18.46 1.63
N PRO A 118 5.93 17.74 2.76
CA PRO A 118 4.91 17.62 3.79
C PRO A 118 4.59 18.98 4.44
N CYS A 119 5.46 19.99 4.28
CA CYS A 119 5.41 21.26 5.02
C CYS A 119 5.03 22.46 4.16
N SER A 120 4.70 22.23 2.89
CA SER A 120 4.12 23.26 2.04
C SER A 120 2.60 23.30 2.19
N SER A 121 2.02 24.52 2.18
CA SER A 121 0.57 24.67 2.05
C SER A 121 0.12 24.11 0.68
N LEU A 122 -0.82 23.18 0.70
CA LEU A 122 -1.30 22.51 -0.49
C LEU A 122 -2.56 23.19 -1.00
N TYR A 123 -2.40 24.03 -2.02
CA TYR A 123 -3.51 24.60 -2.77
C TYR A 123 -3.86 23.69 -3.94
N THR A 124 -4.72 22.71 -3.70
CA THR A 124 -5.07 21.71 -4.73
C THR A 124 -6.47 21.99 -5.25
N LYS A 125 -6.61 22.09 -6.58
CA LYS A 125 -7.94 22.17 -7.22
C LYS A 125 -8.32 20.78 -7.69
N ARG A 126 -9.18 20.09 -6.92
CA ARG A 126 -9.85 18.83 -7.31
C ARG A 126 -8.91 17.67 -7.70
N GLN A 127 -7.67 17.65 -7.22
CA GLN A 127 -6.70 16.61 -7.52
C GLN A 127 -6.20 15.93 -6.24
N GLN A 128 -5.91 14.63 -6.35
CA GLN A 128 -5.28 13.87 -5.29
C GLN A 128 -3.85 14.38 -5.07
N SER A 129 -3.43 14.49 -3.82
CA SER A 129 -2.06 14.86 -3.45
C SER A 129 -1.53 13.87 -2.44
N PHE A 130 -0.23 13.64 -2.50
CA PHE A 130 0.46 12.66 -1.69
C PHE A 130 1.53 13.35 -0.86
N SER A 131 1.53 13.08 0.44
CA SER A 131 2.59 13.50 1.34
C SER A 131 3.34 12.25 1.79
N LEU A 132 4.64 12.20 1.52
CA LEU A 132 5.52 11.14 2.04
C LEU A 132 6.54 11.74 3.00
N ASN A 133 6.93 10.94 3.98
CA ASN A 133 8.14 11.19 4.73
C ASN A 133 9.33 10.94 3.79
N SER A 134 10.18 11.95 3.59
CA SER A 134 11.36 11.87 2.70
C SER A 134 12.37 10.78 3.10
N GLY A 135 12.30 10.32 4.35
CA GLY A 135 13.09 9.18 4.84
C GLY A 135 12.43 7.81 4.66
N TYR A 136 11.19 7.72 4.22
CA TYR A 136 10.50 6.42 4.07
C TYR A 136 10.97 5.69 2.79
N PRO A 137 11.22 4.35 2.80
CA PRO A 137 11.01 3.42 3.92
C PRO A 137 12.21 3.25 4.87
N SER A 138 13.40 3.79 4.60
CA SER A 138 14.65 3.28 5.20
C SER A 138 15.60 4.27 5.86
N ASN A 139 15.27 5.55 5.97
CA ASN A 139 16.12 6.54 6.62
C ASN A 139 15.39 7.13 7.82
N SER A 140 15.93 6.87 9.02
CA SER A 140 15.55 7.58 10.23
C SER A 140 15.81 9.07 10.01
N LEU A 141 14.74 9.88 9.98
CA LEU A 141 14.89 11.32 10.06
C LEU A 141 15.54 11.65 11.41
N THR A 142 16.81 12.05 11.38
CA THR A 142 17.53 12.57 12.54
C THR A 142 17.11 14.02 12.76
N GLY A 143 15.89 14.23 13.26
CA GLY A 143 15.38 15.55 13.58
C GLY A 143 13.89 15.53 13.92
N SER A 144 13.49 16.21 14.99
CA SER A 144 12.09 16.48 15.29
C SER A 144 11.53 17.45 14.24
N SER A 145 11.01 16.92 13.15
CA SER A 145 10.30 17.70 12.13
C SER A 145 8.82 17.71 12.49
N SER A 146 8.35 18.72 13.22
CA SER A 146 6.93 19.07 13.18
C SER A 146 6.67 19.82 11.90
N CYS A 147 5.53 19.54 11.29
CA CYS A 147 5.22 19.97 9.95
C CYS A 147 3.72 20.16 9.85
N THR A 148 3.30 21.31 9.34
CA THR A 148 1.89 21.65 9.20
C THR A 148 1.63 22.05 7.76
N CYS A 149 0.64 21.42 7.14
CA CYS A 149 0.09 21.85 5.87
C CYS A 149 -1.38 22.23 6.07
N SER A 150 -1.84 23.19 5.26
CA SER A 150 -3.26 23.53 5.15
C SER A 150 -3.78 23.06 3.79
N VAL A 151 -4.99 22.53 3.78
CA VAL A 151 -5.72 22.16 2.57
C VAL A 151 -6.97 23.03 2.51
N GLU A 152 -7.10 23.81 1.45
CA GLU A 152 -8.28 24.63 1.19
C GLU A 152 -9.05 24.04 0.00
N ALA A 153 -10.35 23.80 0.19
CA ALA A 153 -11.25 23.29 -0.84
C ALA A 153 -12.45 24.22 -1.02
N SER A 154 -13.09 24.17 -2.19
CA SER A 154 -14.36 24.88 -2.41
C SER A 154 -15.48 24.33 -1.52
N CYS A 155 -16.46 25.16 -1.16
CA CYS A 155 -17.57 24.79 -0.27
C CYS A 155 -18.37 23.55 -0.72
N ASP A 156 -18.34 23.21 -2.01
CA ASP A 156 -19.05 22.07 -2.58
C ASP A 156 -18.14 20.82 -2.72
N SER A 157 -17.06 20.72 -1.94
CA SER A 157 -16.06 19.66 -2.08
C SER A 157 -15.82 18.93 -0.76
N THR A 158 -15.64 17.61 -0.88
CA THR A 158 -15.26 16.74 0.23
C THR A 158 -13.75 16.52 0.24
N VAL A 159 -13.11 16.85 1.35
CA VAL A 159 -11.71 16.52 1.64
C VAL A 159 -11.69 15.15 2.31
N ARG A 160 -10.91 14.22 1.76
CA ARG A 160 -10.67 12.91 2.38
C ARG A 160 -9.18 12.74 2.64
N LEU A 161 -8.83 12.44 3.89
CA LEU A 161 -7.47 12.06 4.26
C LEU A 161 -7.39 10.55 4.46
N THR A 162 -6.49 9.91 3.71
CA THR A 162 -6.26 8.46 3.77
C THR A 162 -4.80 8.20 4.13
N ALA A 163 -4.57 7.47 5.22
CA ALA A 163 -3.25 6.95 5.54
C ALA A 163 -3.00 5.68 4.71
N ILE A 164 -2.03 5.75 3.79
CA ILE A 164 -1.65 4.62 2.93
C ILE A 164 -0.77 3.62 3.70
N ASP A 165 0.24 4.15 4.37
CA ASP A 165 1.13 3.40 5.23
C ASP A 165 1.61 4.31 6.34
N LEU A 166 0.97 4.18 7.49
CA LEU A 166 1.27 4.98 8.65
C LEU A 166 1.57 4.04 9.81
N ARG A 167 2.70 4.30 10.47
CA ARG A 167 3.07 3.68 11.73
C ARG A 167 3.73 4.73 12.60
N LEU A 168 3.05 5.07 13.69
CA LEU A 168 3.62 5.90 14.73
C LEU A 168 4.33 4.97 15.73
N GLY A 169 5.62 5.20 15.93
CA GLY A 169 6.46 4.40 16.82
C GLY A 169 6.85 5.14 18.08
N SER A 170 7.12 4.40 19.14
CA SER A 170 7.74 4.91 20.37
C SER A 170 8.93 4.02 20.74
N SER A 171 10.08 4.63 21.03
CA SER A 171 11.24 3.92 21.59
C SER A 171 11.24 3.94 23.13
N THR A 172 10.67 4.97 23.74
CA THR A 172 10.67 5.20 25.21
C THR A 172 9.53 6.10 25.69
N SER A 173 9.14 7.10 24.91
CA SER A 173 8.03 8.03 25.14
C SER A 173 7.28 8.25 23.82
N CYS A 174 5.95 8.35 23.89
CA CYS A 174 5.15 8.57 22.69
C CYS A 174 5.18 10.05 22.30
N ASP A 175 6.11 10.40 21.41
CA ASP A 175 6.36 11.77 20.97
C ASP A 175 6.00 12.00 19.48
N GLN A 176 5.26 11.06 18.89
CA GLN A 176 4.81 11.11 17.49
C GLN A 176 3.29 11.18 17.43
N SER A 177 2.77 12.18 16.71
CA SER A 177 1.34 12.31 16.48
C SER A 177 1.02 12.96 15.13
N ILE A 178 -0.19 12.70 14.67
CA ILE A 178 -0.84 13.41 13.58
C ILE A 178 -2.08 14.05 14.15
N THR A 179 -2.16 15.37 14.01
CA THR A 179 -3.32 16.16 14.43
C THR A 179 -4.00 16.72 13.20
N ILE A 180 -5.29 16.41 13.05
CA ILE A 180 -6.16 16.95 12.00
C ILE A 180 -7.09 17.96 12.64
N THR A 181 -7.11 19.17 12.12
CA THR A 181 -8.00 20.24 12.57
C THR A 181 -8.88 20.72 11.43
N ASP A 182 -10.19 20.75 11.65
CA ASP A 182 -11.19 21.30 10.73
C ASP A 182 -12.22 22.12 11.52
N GLY A 183 -12.10 23.44 11.46
CA GLY A 183 -12.89 24.36 12.29
C GLY A 183 -12.69 24.07 13.78
N SER A 184 -13.75 23.64 14.47
CA SER A 184 -13.71 23.21 15.88
C SER A 184 -13.41 21.72 16.07
N THR A 185 -13.38 20.93 14.99
CA THR A 185 -13.10 19.49 15.04
C THR A 185 -11.61 19.27 15.15
N VAL A 186 -11.20 18.46 16.13
CA VAL A 186 -9.81 18.04 16.33
C VAL A 186 -9.77 16.53 16.45
N ILE A 187 -8.99 15.88 15.59
CA ILE A 187 -8.73 14.44 15.62
C ILE A 187 -7.23 14.25 15.83
N VAL A 188 -6.86 13.42 16.80
CA VAL A 188 -5.45 13.14 17.11
C VAL A 188 -5.21 11.64 16.96
N PHE A 189 -4.15 11.30 16.24
CA PHE A 189 -3.62 9.94 16.14
C PHE A 189 -2.20 9.96 16.70
N ASP A 190 -1.93 9.28 17.80
CA ASP A 190 -0.58 9.21 18.40
C ASP A 190 -0.07 7.76 18.56
N CYS A 191 1.21 7.59 18.86
CA CYS A 191 1.79 6.26 19.06
C CYS A 191 1.24 5.44 20.24
N ASN A 192 0.38 5.98 21.11
CA ASN A 192 -0.25 5.21 22.20
C ASN A 192 -1.45 4.38 21.71
N ASP A 193 -2.12 4.82 20.64
CA ASP A 193 -3.36 4.20 20.16
C ASP A 193 -3.17 3.01 19.20
N ASN A 194 -1.96 2.44 19.14
CA ASN A 194 -1.59 1.36 18.20
C ASN A 194 -1.95 1.72 16.74
N ASN A 195 -1.36 2.82 16.27
CA ASN A 195 -1.68 3.45 14.99
C ASN A 195 -0.93 2.82 13.82
N ASP A 196 -1.19 1.53 13.61
CA ASP A 196 -0.63 0.70 12.57
C ASP A 196 -1.58 0.59 11.36
N TYR A 197 -1.71 1.68 10.61
CA TYR A 197 -2.69 1.78 9.52
C TYR A 197 -2.17 1.36 8.14
N LEU A 198 -2.98 0.56 7.45
CA LEU A 198 -2.85 0.16 6.05
C LEU A 198 -4.20 0.32 5.37
N PRO A 199 -4.21 0.69 4.09
CA PRO A 199 -4.85 1.91 3.63
C PRO A 199 -6.18 2.19 4.33
N VAL A 200 -6.21 3.22 5.19
CA VAL A 200 -7.42 3.56 5.97
C VAL A 200 -7.77 5.03 5.80
N THR A 201 -9.08 5.31 5.77
CA THR A 201 -9.57 6.69 5.80
C THR A 201 -9.52 7.19 7.23
N LEU A 202 -8.73 8.25 7.47
CA LEU A 202 -8.59 8.88 8.78
C LEU A 202 -9.63 9.99 8.99
N TYR A 203 -10.01 10.68 7.92
CA TYR A 203 -10.90 11.83 8.00
C TYR A 203 -11.65 12.05 6.68
N VAL A 204 -12.88 12.54 6.77
CA VAL A 204 -13.73 12.98 5.67
C VAL A 204 -14.42 14.27 6.11
N SER A 205 -14.28 15.35 5.34
CA SER A 205 -15.03 16.58 5.55
C SER A 205 -16.45 16.43 5.02
N TYR A 206 -17.41 17.05 5.69
CA TYR A 206 -18.82 17.05 5.31
C TYR A 206 -19.29 18.45 4.97
#